data_AF-A0AB39I4A9-F1
#
_entry.id   AF-A0AB39I4A9-F1
#
_cell.length_a   1.000
_cell.length_b   1.000
_cell.length_c   1.000
_cell.angle_alpha   90.00
_cell.angle_beta   90.00
_cell.angle_gamma   90.00
#
_symmetry.space_group_name_H-M   'P 1'
#
loop_
_entity.id
_entity.type
_entity.pdbx_description
1 polymer ?
#
loop_
_entity_poly.entity_id
_entity_poly.type
_entity_poly.pdbx_seq_one_letter_code
_entity_poly.pdbx_strand_id
1 'polypeptide(L)'
;MLAHPTRRTFVKGFAAGSALAGLGLWRLPAFAADAPLGNTLSGRDFDLFIGQTPVNITGRPRTALTINNSLPGPVLRWREGDTVTLRVRNRLTEPTSLHWHGIILPANMDGVPGLSFAGIEPGGEYLYQFTLQQSGTYWYHSHSGLQEQAGVYGAIVIEPKEPEPHRYQRDYVLLLSDWSDQTPEALMATLKKQSDAFNYHKRTVGDFIEDVAAHGWSKTVAERKGWAQMRMSPTDLADISAATYTYLLNGQPPDGNFTCLFQPGETVRLRLINGSAMSYFDFRIPGLKLTVIAADGQPVQPVEVDELRIAVAETYDVLVRVGDLPAYTLYAQSMDRSGYARGTLARSPGLSAEVPAPDPRPILTMADMGHGGMEAMAGMDHSQMCNMDHSAMGGMQTHPASETDNPLVDMQTMSPKPNLSDPGIGLRNNGRRVLTYADLKSTFADPDGREPSRDIELHLTGHMERFAWSFNGIKFSDAHPLRLRYGERLRITLVNDTMMAHPIHLHGLWSDLEDEHGRFQVRKHTLDIPPGSRRSYRVSADALGRWAYHCHLLYHMEMGMFREVRVDE
;
A
#
# COMPACT_ATOMS: atom_id res chain seq x y z
N MET A 1 -8.26 -61.80 25.35
CA MET A 1 -9.51 -62.08 24.60
C MET A 1 -10.22 -60.75 24.37
N LEU A 2 -10.08 -60.16 23.19
CA LEU A 2 -10.77 -58.93 22.80
C LEU A 2 -12.12 -59.31 22.20
N ALA A 3 -13.22 -58.94 22.87
CA ALA A 3 -14.57 -59.17 22.37
C ALA A 3 -14.93 -58.08 21.34
N HIS A 4 -15.27 -58.49 20.12
CA HIS A 4 -15.79 -57.60 19.08
C HIS A 4 -17.17 -57.06 19.47
N PRO A 5 -17.41 -55.74 19.43
CA PRO A 5 -18.75 -55.22 19.68
C PRO A 5 -19.67 -55.56 18.50
N THR A 6 -20.89 -56.04 18.80
CA THR A 6 -21.88 -56.40 17.80
C THR A 6 -22.56 -55.15 17.22
N ARG A 7 -23.03 -55.24 15.97
CA ARG A 7 -23.70 -54.14 15.21
C ARG A 7 -24.82 -53.42 15.97
N ARG A 8 -25.41 -54.05 17.00
CA ARG A 8 -26.49 -53.48 17.82
C ARG A 8 -26.01 -52.46 18.87
N THR A 9 -24.74 -52.53 19.30
CA THR A 9 -24.14 -51.55 20.22
C THR A 9 -23.69 -50.29 19.48
N PHE A 10 -23.28 -50.44 18.21
CA PHE A 10 -22.92 -49.31 17.33
C PHE A 10 -24.12 -48.42 17.00
N VAL A 11 -25.28 -49.02 16.67
CA VAL A 11 -26.50 -48.26 16.33
C VAL A 11 -27.09 -47.52 17.54
N LYS A 12 -26.93 -48.05 18.77
CA LYS A 12 -27.35 -47.34 19.99
C LYS A 12 -26.43 -46.17 20.33
N GLY A 13 -25.13 -46.27 20.06
CA GLY A 13 -24.20 -45.14 20.20
C GLY A 13 -24.48 -44.01 19.20
N PHE A 14 -24.88 -44.35 17.97
CA PHE A 14 -25.20 -43.36 16.93
C PHE A 14 -26.52 -42.62 17.20
N ALA A 15 -27.53 -43.29 17.74
CA ALA A 15 -28.82 -42.68 18.08
C ALA A 15 -28.76 -41.76 19.31
N ALA A 16 -27.89 -42.07 20.30
CA ALA A 16 -27.68 -41.18 21.44
C ALA A 16 -26.88 -39.91 21.07
N GLY A 17 -25.93 -40.02 20.13
CA GLY A 17 -25.16 -38.87 19.66
C GLY A 17 -25.95 -37.89 18.78
N SER A 18 -26.92 -38.39 18.01
CA SER A 18 -27.74 -37.56 17.10
C SER A 18 -28.89 -36.82 17.80
N ALA A 19 -29.41 -37.34 18.92
CA ALA A 19 -30.41 -36.64 19.72
C ALA A 19 -29.84 -35.43 20.50
N LEU A 20 -28.54 -35.44 20.84
CA LEU A 20 -27.87 -34.29 21.48
C LEU A 20 -27.47 -33.19 20.47
N ALA A 21 -27.28 -33.53 19.19
CA ALA A 21 -27.04 -32.55 18.13
C ALA A 21 -28.32 -31.81 17.70
N GLY A 22 -29.49 -32.43 17.85
CA GLY A 22 -30.79 -31.86 17.43
C GLY A 22 -31.44 -30.86 18.40
N LEU A 23 -30.91 -30.69 19.62
CA LEU A 23 -31.48 -29.80 20.64
C LEU A 23 -30.74 -28.47 20.81
N GLY A 24 -29.75 -28.15 19.97
CA GLY A 24 -29.09 -26.84 19.99
C GLY A 24 -28.34 -26.50 21.30
N LEU A 25 -28.12 -27.50 22.16
CA LEU A 25 -27.47 -27.36 23.47
C LEU A 25 -25.94 -27.46 23.41
N TRP A 26 -25.36 -27.74 22.24
CA TRP A 26 -23.95 -27.53 21.94
C TRP A 26 -23.81 -26.35 20.96
N ARG A 27 -24.21 -25.17 21.42
CA ARG A 27 -23.51 -23.96 21.00
C ARG A 27 -22.14 -24.05 21.65
N LEU A 28 -21.16 -24.62 20.94
CA LEU A 28 -19.79 -24.18 21.16
C LEU A 28 -19.87 -22.67 21.03
N PRO A 29 -19.46 -21.88 22.04
CA PRO A 29 -19.35 -20.46 21.84
C PRO A 29 -18.48 -20.31 20.60
N ALA A 30 -19.05 -19.68 19.57
CA ALA A 30 -18.23 -19.13 18.52
C ALA A 30 -17.35 -18.12 19.26
N PHE A 31 -16.17 -18.57 19.66
CA PHE A 31 -15.07 -17.65 19.85
C PHE A 31 -14.86 -17.07 18.45
N ALA A 32 -15.56 -15.98 18.14
CA ALA A 32 -14.79 -14.81 17.79
C ALA A 32 -13.68 -14.79 18.84
N ALA A 33 -12.44 -14.99 18.42
CA ALA A 33 -11.38 -14.55 19.29
C ALA A 33 -11.74 -13.07 19.55
N ASP A 34 -12.32 -12.80 20.72
CA ASP A 34 -11.97 -11.62 21.50
C ASP A 34 -10.45 -11.73 21.69
N ALA A 35 -9.69 -11.60 20.60
CA ALA A 35 -8.34 -11.14 20.67
C ALA A 35 -8.53 -9.75 21.26
N PRO A 36 -8.14 -9.54 22.53
CA PRO A 36 -8.21 -8.20 23.07
C PRO A 36 -7.46 -7.30 22.10
N LEU A 37 -7.98 -6.10 21.89
CA LEU A 37 -7.15 -4.95 21.52
C LEU A 37 -5.75 -5.12 22.13
N GLY A 38 -4.75 -5.46 21.30
CA GLY A 38 -3.35 -5.57 21.72
C GLY A 38 -2.77 -6.98 21.92
N ASN A 39 -2.64 -7.77 20.86
CA ASN A 39 -1.54 -8.75 20.80
C ASN A 39 -0.23 -8.01 20.52
N THR A 40 0.30 -7.33 21.54
CA THR A 40 1.57 -6.60 21.45
C THR A 40 2.68 -7.45 22.06
N LEU A 41 3.74 -7.66 21.31
CA LEU A 41 4.96 -8.30 21.79
C LEU A 41 6.02 -7.22 21.95
N SER A 42 6.57 -7.09 23.16
CA SER A 42 7.63 -6.13 23.47
C SER A 42 8.87 -6.87 23.95
N GLY A 43 10.06 -6.35 23.61
CA GLY A 43 11.33 -6.89 24.05
C GLY A 43 12.34 -6.99 22.91
N ARG A 44 13.30 -7.91 23.06
CA ARG A 44 14.39 -8.13 22.08
C ARG A 44 14.36 -9.51 21.44
N ASP A 45 13.70 -10.47 22.07
CA ASP A 45 13.64 -11.86 21.62
C ASP A 45 12.19 -12.23 21.31
N PHE A 46 11.95 -12.69 20.09
CA PHE A 46 10.61 -12.97 19.59
C PHE A 46 10.56 -14.36 18.96
N ASP A 47 9.52 -15.11 19.29
CA ASP A 47 9.15 -16.35 18.60
C ASP A 47 7.87 -16.10 17.82
N LEU A 48 7.98 -16.14 16.50
CA LEU A 48 6.89 -15.98 15.57
C LEU A 48 6.68 -17.29 14.82
N PHE A 49 5.43 -17.63 14.54
CA PHE A 49 5.12 -18.68 13.57
C PHE A 49 4.07 -18.20 12.58
N ILE A 50 4.25 -18.59 11.33
CA ILE A 50 3.30 -18.35 10.25
C ILE A 50 2.52 -19.63 10.05
N GLY A 51 1.20 -19.55 10.12
CA GLY A 51 0.30 -20.70 10.04
C GLY A 51 -1.03 -20.34 9.40
N GLN A 52 -1.98 -21.27 9.49
CA GLN A 52 -3.34 -21.08 9.00
C GLN A 52 -4.31 -20.96 10.18
N THR A 53 -5.29 -20.06 10.08
CA THR A 53 -6.33 -19.91 11.09
C THR A 53 -7.69 -19.68 10.43
N PRO A 54 -8.76 -20.36 10.87
CA PRO A 54 -10.11 -20.05 10.44
C PRO A 54 -10.51 -18.63 10.88
N VAL A 55 -11.02 -17.83 9.96
CA VAL A 55 -11.52 -16.48 10.19
C VAL A 55 -12.94 -16.33 9.62
N ASN A 56 -13.67 -15.33 10.09
CA ASN A 56 -15.01 -15.03 9.59
C ASN A 56 -15.24 -13.51 9.54
N ILE A 57 -14.51 -12.83 8.65
CA ILE A 57 -14.50 -11.37 8.53
C ILE A 57 -15.76 -10.84 7.85
N THR A 58 -16.23 -11.54 6.81
CA THR A 58 -17.35 -11.11 5.94
C THR A 58 -18.69 -11.79 6.28
N GLY A 59 -18.73 -12.59 7.36
CA GLY A 59 -19.84 -13.50 7.65
C GLY A 59 -19.75 -14.85 6.92
N ARG A 60 -18.72 -15.06 6.08
CA ARG A 60 -18.38 -16.35 5.47
C ARG A 60 -17.10 -16.92 6.07
N PRO A 61 -17.12 -18.14 6.64
CA PRO A 61 -15.90 -18.79 7.12
C PRO A 61 -14.86 -18.97 6.01
N ARG A 62 -13.63 -18.54 6.29
CA ARG A 62 -12.46 -18.66 5.42
C ARG A 62 -11.25 -19.09 6.23
N THR A 63 -10.19 -19.51 5.56
CA THR A 63 -8.89 -19.77 6.20
C THR A 63 -7.96 -18.63 5.80
N ALA A 64 -7.47 -17.88 6.78
CA ALA A 64 -6.42 -16.90 6.58
C ALA A 64 -5.05 -17.52 6.87
N LEU A 65 -4.01 -16.95 6.29
CA LEU A 65 -2.67 -17.08 6.84
C LEU A 65 -2.54 -16.09 8.00
N THR A 66 -1.85 -16.50 9.06
CA THR A 66 -1.74 -15.71 10.29
C THR A 66 -0.35 -15.80 10.89
N ILE A 67 0.00 -14.76 11.64
CA ILE A 67 1.22 -14.73 12.44
C ILE A 67 0.81 -14.84 13.91
N ASN A 68 1.28 -15.88 14.59
CA ASN A 68 0.88 -16.20 15.95
C ASN A 68 -0.65 -16.32 16.13
N ASN A 69 -1.34 -16.94 15.15
CA ASN A 69 -2.80 -17.11 15.12
C ASN A 69 -3.61 -15.79 15.10
N SER A 70 -2.99 -14.68 14.71
CA SER A 70 -3.61 -13.35 14.67
C SER A 70 -3.59 -12.78 13.25
N LEU A 71 -4.65 -12.03 12.90
CA LEU A 71 -4.78 -11.23 11.69
C LEU A 71 -5.33 -9.84 12.07
N PRO A 72 -4.54 -8.76 11.98
CA PRO A 72 -3.12 -8.72 11.66
C PRO A 72 -2.28 -9.50 12.67
N GLY A 73 -1.03 -9.80 12.31
CA GLY A 73 -0.04 -10.31 13.23
C GLY A 73 0.19 -9.39 14.44
N PRO A 74 0.89 -9.87 15.48
CA PRO A 74 1.15 -9.06 16.68
C PRO A 74 1.85 -7.74 16.37
N VAL A 75 1.52 -6.69 17.13
CA VAL A 75 2.33 -5.46 17.08
C VAL A 75 3.67 -5.76 17.75
N LEU A 76 4.77 -5.61 17.02
CA LEU A 76 6.12 -5.74 17.56
C LEU A 76 6.58 -4.39 18.09
N ARG A 77 6.81 -4.28 19.39
CA ARG A 77 7.38 -3.07 20.02
C ARG A 77 8.85 -3.28 20.34
N TRP A 78 9.67 -2.49 19.69
CA TRP A 78 11.11 -2.48 19.86
C TRP A 78 11.59 -1.15 20.40
N ARG A 79 12.89 -1.08 20.71
CA ARG A 79 13.55 0.15 21.11
C ARG A 79 14.77 0.39 20.24
N GLU A 80 14.94 1.63 19.79
CA GLU A 80 16.10 2.05 19.01
C GLU A 80 17.42 1.73 19.74
N GLY A 81 18.40 1.20 19.01
CA GLY A 81 19.69 0.77 19.54
C GLY A 81 19.70 -0.67 20.09
N ASP A 82 18.55 -1.31 20.30
CA ASP A 82 18.52 -2.72 20.68
C ASP A 82 18.86 -3.62 19.49
N THR A 83 19.54 -4.73 19.78
CA THR A 83 19.61 -5.87 18.87
C THR A 83 18.37 -6.74 19.07
N VAL A 84 17.55 -6.87 18.03
CA VAL A 84 16.37 -7.73 18.01
C VAL A 84 16.72 -9.09 17.41
N THR A 85 16.11 -10.14 17.95
CA THR A 85 16.28 -11.54 17.55
C THR A 85 14.90 -12.15 17.33
N LEU A 86 14.57 -12.52 16.09
CA LEU A 86 13.26 -13.04 15.71
C LEU A 86 13.41 -14.45 15.13
N ARG A 87 12.87 -15.44 15.84
CA ARG A 87 12.77 -16.83 15.36
C ARG A 87 11.44 -16.99 14.65
N VAL A 88 11.49 -17.11 13.32
CA VAL A 88 10.29 -17.22 12.49
C VAL A 88 10.16 -18.65 12.00
N ARG A 89 9.11 -19.33 12.43
CA ARG A 89 8.80 -20.73 12.05
C ARG A 89 7.75 -20.78 10.97
N ASN A 90 7.98 -21.60 9.96
CA ASN A 90 7.00 -21.88 8.93
C ASN A 90 6.16 -23.11 9.28
N ARG A 91 4.86 -22.93 9.53
CA ARG A 91 3.89 -24.04 9.72
C ARG A 91 2.96 -24.24 8.53
N LEU A 92 3.23 -23.57 7.41
CA LEU A 92 2.55 -23.76 6.14
C LEU A 92 3.09 -24.99 5.40
N THR A 93 2.42 -25.35 4.31
CA THR A 93 2.85 -26.40 3.38
C THR A 93 3.68 -25.88 2.21
N GLU A 94 3.95 -24.58 2.18
CA GLU A 94 4.72 -23.87 1.15
C GLU A 94 5.77 -22.96 1.79
N PRO A 95 6.84 -22.56 1.08
CA PRO A 95 7.82 -21.62 1.59
C PRO A 95 7.20 -20.28 2.01
N THR A 96 7.81 -19.62 2.99
CA THR A 96 7.37 -18.30 3.47
C THR A 96 8.57 -17.41 3.80
N SER A 97 8.31 -16.15 4.11
CA SER A 97 9.30 -15.17 4.54
C SER A 97 8.64 -14.07 5.36
N LEU A 98 9.43 -13.26 6.04
CA LEU A 98 9.02 -11.95 6.55
C LEU A 98 10.05 -10.91 6.14
N HIS A 99 9.56 -9.84 5.52
CA HIS A 99 10.28 -8.60 5.29
C HIS A 99 9.92 -7.57 6.39
N TRP A 100 10.93 -6.80 6.83
CA TRP A 100 10.80 -5.76 7.85
C TRP A 100 10.75 -4.40 7.16
N HIS A 101 9.55 -4.01 6.72
CA HIS A 101 9.35 -2.88 5.82
C HIS A 101 9.91 -1.57 6.36
N GLY A 102 10.82 -0.98 5.60
CA GLY A 102 11.47 0.30 5.92
C GLY A 102 12.61 0.22 6.95
N ILE A 103 12.98 -0.97 7.43
CA ILE A 103 14.07 -1.14 8.39
C ILE A 103 15.42 -1.22 7.68
N ILE A 104 16.41 -0.45 8.16
CA ILE A 104 17.80 -0.55 7.71
C ILE A 104 18.50 -1.67 8.50
N LEU A 105 18.90 -2.72 7.79
CA LEU A 105 19.42 -3.96 8.35
C LEU A 105 20.47 -4.57 7.40
N PRO A 106 21.22 -5.60 7.81
CA PRO A 106 22.08 -6.35 6.88
C PRO A 106 21.26 -7.06 5.81
N ALA A 107 21.72 -7.09 4.55
CA ALA A 107 20.96 -7.63 3.43
C ALA A 107 20.41 -9.04 3.66
N ASN A 108 21.17 -9.94 4.29
CA ASN A 108 20.70 -11.31 4.56
C ASN A 108 19.55 -11.40 5.60
N MET A 109 19.22 -10.30 6.28
CA MET A 109 18.10 -10.21 7.23
C MET A 109 16.86 -9.54 6.63
N ASP A 110 16.90 -9.16 5.35
CA ASP A 110 15.83 -8.41 4.67
C ASP A 110 14.58 -9.24 4.39
N GLY A 111 14.73 -10.55 4.20
CA GLY A 111 13.60 -11.47 4.13
C GLY A 111 12.92 -11.59 2.76
N VAL A 112 13.68 -11.42 1.68
CA VAL A 112 13.22 -11.55 0.28
C VAL A 112 13.83 -12.80 -0.36
N PRO A 113 13.06 -13.89 -0.56
CA PRO A 113 13.54 -15.11 -1.18
C PRO A 113 14.15 -14.86 -2.57
N GLY A 114 15.29 -15.50 -2.87
CA GLY A 114 16.01 -15.35 -4.14
C GLY A 114 16.90 -14.09 -4.22
N LEU A 115 16.73 -13.12 -3.33
CA LEU A 115 17.58 -11.93 -3.21
C LEU A 115 18.48 -12.01 -1.98
N SER A 116 17.88 -11.87 -0.79
CA SER A 116 18.59 -11.77 0.49
C SER A 116 18.83 -13.14 1.15
N PHE A 117 17.97 -14.11 0.88
CA PHE A 117 18.10 -15.50 1.37
C PHE A 117 17.26 -16.47 0.53
N ALA A 118 17.15 -17.74 0.93
CA ALA A 118 16.42 -18.77 0.19
C ALA A 118 14.91 -18.83 0.50
N GLY A 119 14.42 -18.16 1.54
CA GLY A 119 13.09 -18.39 2.11
C GLY A 119 13.11 -19.41 3.25
N ILE A 120 11.99 -19.51 3.97
CA ILE A 120 11.78 -20.44 5.08
C ILE A 120 10.94 -21.61 4.57
N GLU A 121 11.56 -22.77 4.38
CA GLU A 121 10.89 -23.99 3.91
C GLU A 121 9.79 -24.48 4.89
N PRO A 122 8.80 -25.26 4.42
CA PRO A 122 7.78 -25.87 5.28
C PRO A 122 8.38 -26.63 6.47
N GLY A 123 7.91 -26.32 7.68
CA GLY A 123 8.44 -26.89 8.94
C GLY A 123 9.79 -26.32 9.37
N GLY A 124 10.39 -25.44 8.57
CA GLY A 124 11.66 -24.77 8.83
C GLY A 124 11.54 -23.59 9.80
N GLU A 125 12.70 -23.04 10.14
CA GLU A 125 12.85 -21.85 10.97
C GLU A 125 13.97 -20.98 10.39
N TYR A 126 13.80 -19.66 10.47
CA TYR A 126 14.87 -18.71 10.20
C TYR A 126 15.04 -17.74 11.37
N LEU A 127 16.29 -17.43 11.70
CA LEU A 127 16.67 -16.51 12.76
C LEU A 127 17.06 -15.17 12.13
N TYR A 128 16.18 -14.18 12.26
CA TYR A 128 16.53 -12.80 11.94
C TYR A 128 17.20 -12.16 13.15
N GLN A 129 18.34 -11.51 12.94
CA GLN A 129 19.03 -10.77 14.00
C GLN A 129 19.72 -9.52 13.45
N PHE A 130 19.34 -8.35 13.96
CA PHE A 130 19.90 -7.07 13.54
C PHE A 130 19.77 -6.02 14.64
N THR A 131 20.58 -4.96 14.55
CA THR A 131 20.54 -3.84 15.50
C THR A 131 19.76 -2.68 14.89
N LEU A 132 18.81 -2.15 15.66
CA LEU A 132 17.94 -1.07 15.22
C LEU A 132 18.69 0.26 15.22
N GLN A 133 18.75 0.91 14.06
CA GLN A 133 19.41 2.21 13.87
C GLN A 133 18.42 3.37 13.77
N GLN A 134 17.14 3.08 13.93
CA GLN A 134 16.05 4.01 13.68
C GLN A 134 14.92 3.79 14.67
N SER A 135 14.06 4.79 14.80
CA SER A 135 12.79 4.72 15.53
C SER A 135 11.62 5.12 14.62
N GLY A 136 10.38 4.98 15.10
CA GLY A 136 9.17 5.35 14.37
C GLY A 136 8.19 4.21 14.14
N THR A 137 7.29 4.40 13.17
CA THR A 137 6.22 3.46 12.81
C THR A 137 6.58 2.73 11.51
N TYR A 138 6.63 1.41 11.58
CA TYR A 138 6.94 0.52 10.47
C TYR A 138 5.98 -0.68 10.48
N TRP A 139 6.20 -1.65 9.62
CA TRP A 139 5.39 -2.85 9.54
C TRP A 139 6.20 -4.01 8.98
N TYR A 140 5.65 -5.21 9.02
CA TYR A 140 6.28 -6.41 8.48
C TYR A 140 5.26 -7.22 7.72
N HIS A 141 5.70 -7.89 6.66
CA HIS A 141 4.82 -8.68 5.79
C HIS A 141 5.59 -9.78 5.06
N SER A 142 4.88 -10.76 4.50
CA SER A 142 5.50 -11.79 3.67
C SER A 142 5.97 -11.21 2.34
N HIS A 143 7.17 -11.61 1.91
CA HIS A 143 7.70 -11.39 0.57
C HIS A 143 7.71 -12.71 -0.24
N SER A 144 6.76 -13.60 0.05
CA SER A 144 6.63 -14.90 -0.60
C SER A 144 5.27 -15.04 -1.27
N GLY A 145 5.27 -15.02 -2.61
CA GLY A 145 4.06 -15.11 -3.42
C GLY A 145 3.02 -14.08 -3.00
N LEU A 146 1.77 -14.52 -2.85
CA LEU A 146 0.64 -13.64 -2.51
C LEU A 146 0.24 -13.73 -1.02
N GLN A 147 1.14 -14.22 -0.16
CA GLN A 147 0.87 -14.48 1.25
C GLN A 147 0.54 -13.22 2.06
N GLU A 148 1.03 -12.06 1.64
CA GLU A 148 0.69 -10.76 2.25
C GLU A 148 -0.82 -10.55 2.25
N GLN A 149 -1.47 -10.58 1.09
CA GLN A 149 -2.94 -10.43 1.00
C GLN A 149 -3.69 -11.54 1.76
N ALA A 150 -3.12 -12.74 1.81
CA ALA A 150 -3.71 -13.86 2.53
C ALA A 150 -3.66 -13.72 4.07
N GLY A 151 -2.91 -12.74 4.58
CA GLY A 151 -2.93 -12.34 5.99
C GLY A 151 -1.58 -12.30 6.71
N VAL A 152 -0.46 -12.50 6.00
CA VAL A 152 0.88 -12.47 6.60
C VAL A 152 1.43 -11.05 6.63
N TYR A 153 0.92 -10.24 7.56
CA TYR A 153 1.41 -8.89 7.87
C TYR A 153 1.15 -8.49 9.33
N GLY A 154 1.86 -7.48 9.83
CA GLY A 154 1.66 -6.89 11.15
C GLY A 154 2.42 -5.58 11.34
N ALA A 155 2.21 -4.91 12.47
CA ALA A 155 2.80 -3.59 12.72
C ALA A 155 4.09 -3.67 13.54
N ILE A 156 4.98 -2.70 13.33
CA ILE A 156 6.18 -2.47 14.14
C ILE A 156 6.11 -1.05 14.72
N VAL A 157 6.36 -0.92 16.00
CA VAL A 157 6.62 0.37 16.64
C VAL A 157 7.99 0.33 17.27
N ILE A 158 8.86 1.24 16.87
CA ILE A 158 10.20 1.36 17.44
C ILE A 158 10.24 2.63 18.28
N GLU A 159 10.36 2.45 19.59
CA GLU A 159 10.45 3.54 20.55
C GLU A 159 11.81 4.23 20.41
N PRO A 160 11.83 5.58 20.34
CA PRO A 160 13.07 6.30 20.17
C PRO A 160 13.95 6.17 21.40
N LYS A 161 15.27 6.18 21.18
CA LYS A 161 16.24 6.12 22.28
C LYS A 161 16.11 7.35 23.17
N GLU A 162 15.96 8.51 22.54
CA GLU A 162 15.71 9.79 23.18
C GLU A 162 14.22 10.17 23.10
N PRO A 163 13.63 10.79 24.12
CA PRO A 163 12.24 11.21 24.07
C PRO A 163 11.95 12.17 22.91
N GLU A 164 10.88 11.90 22.17
CA GLU A 164 10.43 12.79 21.10
C GLU A 164 9.87 14.11 21.66
N PRO A 165 9.86 15.20 20.86
CA PRO A 165 9.41 16.51 21.32
C PRO A 165 7.89 16.61 21.51
N HIS A 166 7.13 15.64 21.02
CA HIS A 166 5.67 15.64 21.06
C HIS A 166 5.14 15.04 22.36
N ARG A 167 4.05 15.63 22.87
CA ARG A 167 3.34 15.13 24.06
C ARG A 167 1.97 14.63 23.66
N TYR A 168 1.66 13.41 24.08
CA TYR A 168 0.36 12.76 23.90
C TYR A 168 0.08 11.87 25.10
N GLN A 169 -1.20 11.63 25.39
CA GLN A 169 -1.63 10.78 26.50
C GLN A 169 -1.85 9.33 26.06
N ARG A 170 -2.07 9.11 24.76
CA ARG A 170 -2.38 7.80 24.17
C ARG A 170 -1.68 7.63 22.84
N ASP A 171 -1.34 6.38 22.54
CA ASP A 171 -0.63 5.96 21.33
C ASP A 171 -1.31 4.71 20.79
N TYR A 172 -1.95 4.83 19.63
CA TYR A 172 -2.68 3.74 18.98
C TYR A 172 -2.12 3.46 17.60
N VAL A 173 -1.95 2.17 17.28
CA VAL A 173 -1.67 1.70 15.93
C VAL A 173 -2.98 1.50 15.19
N LEU A 174 -3.05 2.02 13.97
CA LEU A 174 -4.16 1.89 13.03
C LEU A 174 -3.62 1.29 11.73
N LEU A 175 -3.67 -0.03 11.61
CA LEU A 175 -3.27 -0.78 10.42
C LEU A 175 -4.48 -0.99 9.51
N LEU A 176 -4.42 -0.38 8.33
CA LEU A 176 -5.39 -0.55 7.24
C LEU A 176 -4.96 -1.73 6.37
N SER A 177 -5.92 -2.55 5.96
CA SER A 177 -5.72 -3.65 5.03
C SER A 177 -6.95 -3.92 4.17
N ASP A 178 -6.79 -4.73 3.12
CA ASP A 178 -7.87 -5.27 2.31
C ASP A 178 -8.00 -6.79 2.51
N TRP A 179 -9.24 -7.29 2.46
CA TRP A 179 -9.54 -8.72 2.56
C TRP A 179 -10.47 -9.14 1.44
N SER A 180 -10.22 -10.32 0.87
CA SER A 180 -11.18 -10.98 -0.02
C SER A 180 -11.50 -12.38 0.47
N ASP A 181 -12.74 -12.80 0.23
CA ASP A 181 -13.16 -14.19 0.39
C ASP A 181 -12.68 -15.10 -0.75
N GLN A 182 -12.15 -14.52 -1.83
CA GLN A 182 -11.47 -15.22 -2.92
C GLN A 182 -9.98 -15.35 -2.60
N THR A 183 -9.33 -16.40 -3.11
CA THR A 183 -7.88 -16.51 -2.93
C THR A 183 -7.14 -15.46 -3.78
N PRO A 184 -5.98 -14.95 -3.34
CA PRO A 184 -5.22 -14.00 -4.12
C PRO A 184 -4.86 -14.49 -5.53
N GLU A 185 -4.60 -15.79 -5.70
CA GLU A 185 -4.30 -16.41 -7.00
C GLU A 185 -5.51 -16.35 -7.93
N ALA A 186 -6.73 -16.52 -7.40
CA ALA A 186 -7.96 -16.45 -8.18
C ALA A 186 -8.24 -15.01 -8.65
N LEU A 187 -7.99 -14.03 -7.78
CA LEU A 187 -8.08 -12.61 -8.11
C LEU A 187 -7.08 -12.22 -9.19
N MET A 188 -5.80 -12.58 -9.01
CA MET A 188 -4.76 -12.33 -10.01
C MET A 188 -5.07 -13.03 -11.35
N ALA A 189 -5.52 -14.29 -11.31
CA ALA A 189 -5.92 -15.01 -12.52
C ALA A 189 -7.11 -14.37 -13.25
N THR A 190 -7.98 -13.65 -12.53
CA THR A 190 -9.08 -12.87 -13.11
C THR A 190 -8.54 -11.61 -13.76
N LEU A 191 -7.72 -10.83 -13.05
CA LEU A 191 -7.10 -9.60 -13.57
C LEU A 191 -6.30 -9.87 -14.85
N LYS A 192 -5.54 -10.96 -14.90
CA LYS A 192 -4.78 -11.37 -16.11
C LYS A 192 -5.64 -11.72 -17.33
N LYS A 193 -6.92 -12.05 -17.13
CA LYS A 193 -7.86 -12.37 -18.21
C LYS A 193 -8.69 -11.16 -18.60
N GLN A 194 -9.04 -10.34 -17.61
CA GLN A 194 -9.86 -9.16 -17.75
C GLN A 194 -9.49 -8.20 -16.62
N SER A 195 -8.66 -7.20 -16.94
CA SER A 195 -8.14 -6.25 -15.95
C SER A 195 -9.23 -5.39 -15.32
N ASP A 196 -10.27 -5.05 -16.08
CA ASP A 196 -11.39 -4.22 -15.62
C ASP A 196 -12.52 -5.02 -14.94
N ALA A 197 -12.28 -6.30 -14.60
CA ALA A 197 -13.31 -7.21 -14.10
C ALA A 197 -13.97 -6.72 -12.80
N PHE A 198 -13.20 -6.02 -11.96
CA PHE A 198 -13.67 -5.49 -10.68
C PHE A 198 -14.01 -4.00 -10.75
N ASN A 199 -13.98 -3.40 -11.93
CA ASN A 199 -14.44 -2.04 -12.15
C ASN A 199 -15.96 -2.01 -12.39
N TYR A 200 -16.70 -1.64 -11.35
CA TYR A 200 -18.16 -1.45 -11.40
C TYR A 200 -18.57 0.01 -11.60
N HIS A 201 -17.62 0.89 -11.95
CA HIS A 201 -17.83 2.32 -12.16
C HIS A 201 -17.67 2.68 -13.65
N LYS A 202 -18.06 1.77 -14.55
CA LYS A 202 -17.99 1.98 -15.99
C LYS A 202 -18.93 3.09 -16.44
N ARG A 203 -18.45 3.92 -17.38
CA ARG A 203 -19.21 5.01 -17.98
C ARG A 203 -20.44 4.48 -18.74
N THR A 204 -21.54 5.21 -18.67
CA THR A 204 -22.81 4.86 -19.32
C THR A 204 -23.15 5.74 -20.53
N VAL A 205 -24.19 5.38 -21.28
CA VAL A 205 -24.75 6.24 -22.35
C VAL A 205 -25.32 7.54 -21.76
N GLY A 206 -25.86 7.49 -20.54
CA GLY A 206 -26.31 8.69 -19.82
C GLY A 206 -25.16 9.67 -19.60
N ASP A 207 -24.04 9.18 -19.07
CA ASP A 207 -22.83 9.98 -18.84
C ASP A 207 -22.33 10.62 -20.14
N PHE A 208 -22.42 9.91 -21.26
CA PHE A 208 -22.05 10.48 -22.56
C PHE A 208 -22.95 11.65 -22.97
N ILE A 209 -24.26 11.54 -22.77
CA ILE A 209 -25.21 12.63 -23.06
C ILE A 209 -24.93 13.84 -22.15
N GLU A 210 -24.67 13.60 -20.87
CA GLU A 210 -24.30 14.63 -19.90
C GLU A 210 -22.98 15.33 -20.29
N ASP A 211 -21.94 14.57 -20.63
CA ASP A 211 -20.65 15.12 -21.07
C ASP A 211 -20.81 15.95 -22.37
N VAL A 212 -21.61 15.49 -23.33
CA VAL A 212 -21.91 16.25 -24.56
C VAL A 212 -22.65 17.55 -24.24
N ALA A 213 -23.59 17.53 -23.30
CA ALA A 213 -24.31 18.73 -22.87
C ALA A 213 -23.38 19.73 -22.15
N ALA A 214 -22.42 19.25 -21.36
CA ALA A 214 -21.50 20.07 -20.57
C ALA A 214 -20.32 20.62 -21.41
N HIS A 215 -19.76 19.81 -22.30
CA HIS A 215 -18.49 20.09 -22.98
C HIS A 215 -18.60 20.19 -24.50
N GLY A 216 -19.74 19.80 -25.07
CA GLY A 216 -19.97 19.74 -26.50
C GLY A 216 -19.54 18.41 -27.14
N TRP A 217 -20.14 18.11 -28.29
CA TRP A 217 -19.93 16.84 -29.01
C TRP A 217 -18.47 16.57 -29.38
N SER A 218 -17.79 17.55 -29.99
CA SER A 218 -16.44 17.38 -30.50
C SER A 218 -15.43 17.05 -29.39
N LYS A 219 -15.47 17.78 -28.27
CA LYS A 219 -14.59 17.55 -27.13
C LYS A 219 -14.83 16.19 -26.49
N THR A 220 -16.10 15.83 -26.26
CA THR A 220 -16.47 14.55 -25.66
C THR A 220 -15.99 13.37 -26.50
N VAL A 221 -16.20 13.41 -27.83
CA VAL A 221 -15.75 12.36 -28.74
C VAL A 221 -14.22 12.28 -28.79
N ALA A 222 -13.52 13.42 -28.81
CA ALA A 222 -12.06 13.45 -28.80
C ALA A 222 -11.48 12.82 -27.51
N GLU A 223 -12.06 13.16 -26.35
CA GLU A 223 -11.67 12.59 -25.07
C GLU A 223 -11.90 11.06 -25.04
N ARG A 224 -13.09 10.61 -25.45
CA ARG A 224 -13.40 9.16 -25.53
C ARG A 224 -12.48 8.41 -26.48
N LYS A 225 -12.12 9.03 -27.61
CA LYS A 225 -11.13 8.46 -28.54
C LYS A 225 -9.74 8.37 -27.89
N GLY A 226 -9.34 9.37 -27.12
CA GLY A 226 -8.07 9.37 -26.40
C GLY A 226 -7.96 8.19 -25.43
N TRP A 227 -8.97 8.02 -24.56
CA TRP A 227 -9.06 6.87 -23.64
C TRP A 227 -9.16 5.51 -24.34
N ALA A 228 -9.77 5.46 -25.53
CA ALA A 228 -9.83 4.24 -26.33
C ALA A 228 -8.49 3.88 -27.00
N GLN A 229 -7.72 4.88 -27.45
CA GLN A 229 -6.39 4.69 -28.06
C GLN A 229 -5.39 4.16 -27.02
N MET A 230 -5.27 4.90 -25.93
CA MET A 230 -5.50 4.44 -24.57
C MET A 230 -5.44 2.95 -24.17
N ARG A 231 -6.50 2.25 -24.61
CA ARG A 231 -7.01 0.98 -24.06
C ARG A 231 -7.30 1.02 -22.56
N MET A 232 -7.87 2.12 -22.09
CA MET A 232 -8.09 2.37 -20.68
C MET A 232 -9.47 2.92 -20.36
N SER A 233 -9.89 2.73 -19.11
CA SER A 233 -11.09 3.34 -18.56
C SER A 233 -10.71 4.44 -17.57
N PRO A 234 -11.19 5.69 -17.73
CA PRO A 234 -10.87 6.79 -16.81
C PRO A 234 -11.40 6.60 -15.37
N THR A 235 -12.20 5.55 -15.14
CA THR A 235 -12.79 5.23 -13.84
C THR A 235 -12.12 4.02 -13.16
N ASP A 236 -11.12 3.41 -13.79
CA ASP A 236 -10.40 2.25 -13.27
C ASP A 236 -9.22 2.70 -12.39
N LEU A 237 -9.53 3.20 -11.20
CA LEU A 237 -8.52 3.77 -10.28
C LEU A 237 -7.95 2.76 -9.28
N ALA A 238 -8.58 1.61 -9.16
CA ALA A 238 -8.18 0.50 -8.32
C ALA A 238 -8.50 -0.80 -9.05
N ASP A 239 -7.52 -1.70 -9.17
CA ASP A 239 -7.70 -2.95 -9.91
C ASP A 239 -8.76 -3.86 -9.27
N ILE A 240 -8.95 -3.74 -7.95
CA ILE A 240 -9.98 -4.48 -7.21
C ILE A 240 -10.72 -3.53 -6.27
N SER A 241 -12.03 -3.44 -6.47
CA SER A 241 -12.92 -2.55 -5.70
C SER A 241 -13.57 -3.25 -4.50
N ALA A 242 -14.30 -2.47 -3.69
CA ALA A 242 -15.07 -2.96 -2.54
C ALA A 242 -16.21 -3.94 -2.89
N ALA A 243 -16.51 -4.13 -4.19
CA ALA A 243 -17.39 -5.23 -4.60
C ALA A 243 -16.78 -6.60 -4.32
N THR A 244 -15.45 -6.68 -4.25
CA THR A 244 -14.68 -7.89 -3.98
C THR A 244 -13.87 -7.80 -2.69
N TYR A 245 -13.43 -6.59 -2.32
CA TYR A 245 -12.73 -6.35 -1.07
C TYR A 245 -13.64 -5.91 0.07
N THR A 246 -13.32 -6.39 1.27
CA THR A 246 -13.72 -5.78 2.53
C THR A 246 -12.51 -5.07 3.11
N TYR A 247 -12.60 -3.76 3.30
CA TYR A 247 -11.51 -2.97 3.87
C TYR A 247 -11.54 -3.05 5.39
N LEU A 248 -10.38 -3.29 6.00
CA LEU A 248 -10.25 -3.56 7.42
C LEU A 248 -9.47 -2.45 8.12
N LEU A 249 -9.84 -2.20 9.39
CA LEU A 249 -9.03 -1.42 10.33
C LEU A 249 -8.67 -2.33 11.50
N ASN A 250 -7.37 -2.59 11.69
CA ASN A 250 -6.85 -3.53 12.68
C ASN A 250 -7.55 -4.91 12.62
N GLY A 251 -7.76 -5.42 11.39
CA GLY A 251 -8.40 -6.72 11.14
C GLY A 251 -9.92 -6.74 11.29
N GLN A 252 -10.54 -5.61 11.67
CA GLN A 252 -11.99 -5.53 11.83
C GLN A 252 -12.64 -4.97 10.56
N PRO A 253 -13.73 -5.59 10.06
CA PRO A 253 -14.52 -5.01 8.99
C PRO A 253 -15.23 -3.74 9.47
N PRO A 254 -15.82 -2.94 8.57
CA PRO A 254 -16.47 -1.68 8.95
C PRO A 254 -17.51 -1.85 10.05
N ASP A 255 -18.28 -2.94 10.03
CA ASP A 255 -19.29 -3.22 11.06
C ASP A 255 -18.72 -3.77 12.37
N GLY A 256 -17.48 -4.25 12.37
CA GLY A 256 -16.74 -4.61 13.59
C GLY A 256 -16.32 -3.38 14.41
N ASN A 257 -16.18 -2.22 13.76
CA ASN A 257 -15.94 -0.90 14.38
C ASN A 257 -14.88 -0.89 15.49
N PHE A 258 -13.61 -1.05 15.11
CA PHE A 258 -12.48 -0.95 16.02
C PHE A 258 -12.53 0.34 16.86
N THR A 259 -12.34 0.25 18.18
CA THR A 259 -12.52 1.39 19.09
C THR A 259 -11.22 1.78 19.80
N CYS A 260 -10.83 3.05 19.68
CA CYS A 260 -9.79 3.71 20.46
C CYS A 260 -10.44 4.55 21.57
N LEU A 261 -10.00 4.40 22.82
CA LEU A 261 -10.56 5.17 23.93
C LEU A 261 -9.85 6.51 24.12
N PHE A 262 -10.56 7.55 24.57
CA PHE A 262 -9.97 8.85 24.91
C PHE A 262 -10.65 9.51 26.12
N GLN A 263 -9.95 10.45 26.78
CA GLN A 263 -10.60 11.45 27.64
C GLN A 263 -10.64 12.82 26.97
N PRO A 264 -11.66 13.65 27.28
CA PRO A 264 -11.83 14.93 26.61
C PRO A 264 -10.62 15.85 26.82
N GLY A 265 -10.21 16.54 25.76
CA GLY A 265 -9.08 17.47 25.79
C GLY A 265 -7.70 16.82 25.68
N GLU A 266 -7.60 15.49 25.70
CA GLU A 266 -6.35 14.76 25.47
C GLU A 266 -5.83 14.97 24.03
N THR A 267 -4.53 14.78 23.85
CA THR A 267 -3.90 14.56 22.55
C THR A 267 -3.59 13.08 22.41
N VAL A 268 -4.08 12.48 21.32
CA VAL A 268 -3.90 11.08 20.95
C VAL A 268 -2.97 11.02 19.75
N ARG A 269 -1.94 10.17 19.82
CA ARG A 269 -1.15 9.78 18.65
C ARG A 269 -1.81 8.59 17.98
N LEU A 270 -2.01 8.70 16.66
CA LEU A 270 -2.46 7.62 15.81
C LEU A 270 -1.34 7.31 14.81
N ARG A 271 -0.92 6.05 14.77
CA ARG A 271 0.09 5.52 13.86
C ARG A 271 -0.62 4.81 12.71
N LEU A 272 -0.81 5.52 11.61
CA LEU A 272 -1.44 5.01 10.41
C LEU A 272 -0.43 4.16 9.64
N ILE A 273 -0.83 2.94 9.30
CA ILE A 273 -0.06 2.02 8.47
C ILE A 273 -1.00 1.54 7.39
N ASN A 274 -0.62 1.65 6.12
CA ASN A 274 -1.35 0.98 5.04
C ASN A 274 -0.62 -0.31 4.66
N GLY A 275 -1.05 -1.43 5.25
CA GLY A 275 -0.55 -2.77 4.94
C GLY A 275 -1.49 -3.55 4.02
N SER A 276 -2.18 -2.85 3.12
CA SER A 276 -3.08 -3.44 2.13
C SER A 276 -2.31 -4.01 0.97
N ALA A 277 -2.86 -4.99 0.26
CA ALA A 277 -2.22 -5.52 -0.93
C ALA A 277 -2.38 -4.60 -2.14
N MET A 278 -3.52 -3.91 -2.27
CA MET A 278 -3.85 -3.15 -3.47
C MET A 278 -4.56 -1.81 -3.21
N SER A 279 -4.89 -1.49 -1.96
CA SER A 279 -5.82 -0.41 -1.64
C SER A 279 -5.15 0.85 -1.11
N TYR A 280 -5.43 1.99 -1.75
CA TYR A 280 -5.14 3.31 -1.20
C TYR A 280 -6.32 3.82 -0.38
N PHE A 281 -6.03 4.53 0.70
CA PHE A 281 -7.07 5.12 1.55
C PHE A 281 -6.92 6.63 1.72
N ASP A 282 -8.05 7.31 1.75
CA ASP A 282 -8.16 8.70 2.17
C ASP A 282 -8.71 8.72 3.60
N PHE A 283 -7.84 9.05 4.54
CA PHE A 283 -8.10 9.01 5.97
C PHE A 283 -8.45 10.39 6.53
N ARG A 284 -9.55 10.45 7.29
CA ARG A 284 -9.99 11.63 8.02
C ARG A 284 -10.75 11.28 9.30
N ILE A 285 -10.86 12.25 10.20
CA ILE A 285 -11.68 12.16 11.40
C ILE A 285 -12.63 13.36 11.41
N PRO A 286 -13.89 13.22 10.95
CA PRO A 286 -14.81 14.33 10.86
C PRO A 286 -14.92 15.10 12.19
N GLY A 287 -14.68 16.41 12.13
CA GLY A 287 -14.70 17.30 13.29
C GLY A 287 -13.37 17.46 14.03
N LEU A 288 -12.31 16.74 13.64
CA LEU A 288 -10.96 16.88 14.22
C LEU A 288 -9.91 17.14 13.13
N LYS A 289 -8.86 17.88 13.50
CA LYS A 289 -7.67 18.08 12.66
C LYS A 289 -6.63 16.99 12.92
N LEU A 290 -5.87 16.64 11.90
CA LEU A 290 -4.74 15.73 11.95
C LEU A 290 -3.44 16.55 11.90
N THR A 291 -2.65 16.53 12.97
CA THR A 291 -1.30 17.11 12.91
C THR A 291 -0.30 16.02 12.56
N VAL A 292 0.13 15.95 11.30
CA VAL A 292 1.12 14.98 10.81
C VAL A 292 2.49 15.33 11.38
N ILE A 293 3.13 14.37 12.05
CA ILE A 293 4.43 14.55 12.73
C ILE A 293 5.51 13.58 12.24
N ALA A 294 5.13 12.49 11.58
CA ALA A 294 6.07 11.59 10.93
C ALA A 294 5.48 11.01 9.63
N ALA A 295 6.36 10.67 8.69
CA ALA A 295 6.05 9.93 7.48
C ALA A 295 7.12 8.84 7.29
N ASP A 296 6.72 7.60 7.03
CA ASP A 296 7.62 6.46 6.78
C ASP A 296 8.65 6.25 7.92
N GLY A 297 8.18 6.40 9.15
CA GLY A 297 9.01 6.34 10.36
C GLY A 297 9.92 7.56 10.59
N GLN A 298 10.00 8.51 9.65
CA GLN A 298 10.86 9.68 9.74
C GLN A 298 10.12 10.90 10.30
N PRO A 299 10.72 11.65 11.25
CA PRO A 299 10.10 12.84 11.82
C PRO A 299 10.05 13.99 10.81
N VAL A 300 8.86 14.57 10.65
CA VAL A 300 8.61 15.73 9.76
C VAL A 300 8.21 16.97 10.56
N GLN A 301 8.38 18.14 9.96
CA GLN A 301 7.85 19.38 10.50
C GLN A 301 6.33 19.24 10.61
N PRO A 302 5.70 19.56 11.77
CA PRO A 302 4.28 19.34 11.96
C PRO A 302 3.41 20.05 10.92
N VAL A 303 2.47 19.31 10.32
CA VAL A 303 1.51 19.83 9.32
C VAL A 303 0.08 19.51 9.75
N GLU A 304 -0.76 20.54 9.94
CA GLU A 304 -2.16 20.35 10.35
C GLU A 304 -3.12 20.23 9.15
N VAL A 305 -3.69 19.05 8.89
CA VAL A 305 -4.59 18.79 7.76
C VAL A 305 -5.95 18.28 8.22
N ASP A 306 -6.93 18.26 7.32
CA ASP A 306 -8.24 17.63 7.52
C ASP A 306 -8.26 16.17 7.08
N GLU A 307 -7.46 15.85 6.06
CA GLU A 307 -7.46 14.55 5.39
C GLU A 307 -6.07 14.27 4.81
N LEU A 308 -5.69 13.00 4.72
CA LEU A 308 -4.49 12.56 4.01
C LEU A 308 -4.80 11.31 3.21
N ARG A 309 -4.19 11.20 2.03
CA ARG A 309 -4.10 9.94 1.28
C ARG A 309 -2.90 9.16 1.79
N ILE A 310 -3.10 7.89 2.09
CA ILE A 310 -2.04 6.95 2.46
C ILE A 310 -1.94 5.86 1.38
N ALA A 311 -0.81 5.87 0.66
CA ALA A 311 -0.51 4.84 -0.33
C ALA A 311 -0.18 3.51 0.32
N VAL A 312 -0.26 2.42 -0.44
CA VAL A 312 0.17 1.11 0.06
C VAL A 312 1.62 1.21 0.52
N ALA A 313 1.90 0.65 1.70
CA ALA A 313 3.19 0.64 2.38
C ALA A 313 3.71 1.97 2.92
N GLU A 314 2.93 3.05 2.87
CA GLU A 314 3.26 4.26 3.62
C GLU A 314 2.84 4.13 5.09
N THR A 315 3.55 4.88 5.94
CA THR A 315 3.15 5.09 7.34
C THR A 315 3.09 6.58 7.65
N TYR A 316 2.13 6.98 8.49
CA TYR A 316 2.03 8.35 8.98
C TYR A 316 1.69 8.36 10.46
N ASP A 317 2.38 9.19 11.23
CA ASP A 317 1.98 9.45 12.61
C ASP A 317 1.31 10.80 12.70
N VAL A 318 0.11 10.82 13.27
CA VAL A 318 -0.69 12.03 13.46
C VAL A 318 -1.04 12.24 14.92
N LEU A 319 -0.97 13.48 15.37
CA LEU A 319 -1.51 13.92 16.64
C LEU A 319 -2.90 14.49 16.42
N VAL A 320 -3.84 14.07 17.27
CA VAL A 320 -5.23 14.50 17.24
C VAL A 320 -5.61 14.98 18.62
N ARG A 321 -6.02 16.24 18.73
CA ARG A 321 -6.58 16.78 19.98
C ARG A 321 -8.07 16.51 20.02
N VAL A 322 -8.49 15.61 20.91
CA VAL A 322 -9.90 15.20 21.02
C VAL A 322 -10.71 16.24 21.79
N GLY A 323 -11.89 16.55 21.26
CA GLY A 323 -12.82 17.52 21.86
C GLY A 323 -13.83 16.88 22.81
N ASP A 324 -14.98 17.54 22.94
CA ASP A 324 -16.00 17.18 23.92
C ASP A 324 -17.11 16.24 23.41
N LEU A 325 -17.03 15.76 22.16
CA LEU A 325 -18.04 14.82 21.66
C LEU A 325 -17.90 13.44 22.30
N PRO A 326 -18.98 12.63 22.37
CA PRO A 326 -18.92 11.27 22.89
C PRO A 326 -18.02 10.34 22.07
N ALA A 327 -18.00 10.54 20.75
CA ALA A 327 -17.23 9.75 19.81
C ALA A 327 -16.93 10.54 18.52
N TYR A 328 -15.92 10.07 17.79
CA TYR A 328 -15.52 10.53 16.47
C TYR A 328 -15.22 9.32 15.57
N THR A 329 -15.64 9.35 14.31
CA THR A 329 -15.40 8.25 13.37
C THR A 329 -13.98 8.35 12.81
N LEU A 330 -13.18 7.30 12.97
CA LEU A 330 -11.95 7.09 12.19
C LEU A 330 -12.40 6.57 10.82
N TYR A 331 -12.27 7.38 9.77
CA TYR A 331 -12.83 7.06 8.46
C TYR A 331 -11.73 6.96 7.40
N ALA A 332 -11.66 5.82 6.70
CA ALA A 332 -10.68 5.56 5.65
C ALA A 332 -11.40 5.05 4.40
N GLN A 333 -11.72 5.92 3.45
CA GLN A 333 -12.36 5.51 2.20
C GLN A 333 -11.32 5.13 1.14
N SER A 334 -11.65 4.15 0.31
CA SER A 334 -10.84 3.78 -0.85
C SER A 334 -10.71 4.92 -1.87
N MET A 335 -9.58 5.00 -2.57
CA MET A 335 -9.32 6.01 -3.61
C MET A 335 -10.40 6.04 -4.71
N ASP A 336 -10.90 4.87 -5.11
CA ASP A 336 -11.94 4.70 -6.14
C ASP A 336 -13.37 4.99 -5.63
N ARG A 337 -13.53 5.27 -4.32
CA ARG A 337 -14.80 5.52 -3.63
C ARG A 337 -15.78 4.34 -3.66
N SER A 338 -15.27 3.12 -3.85
CA SER A 338 -16.11 1.92 -3.85
C SER A 338 -16.54 1.48 -2.45
N GLY A 339 -15.73 1.79 -1.43
CA GLY A 339 -16.02 1.46 -0.03
C GLY A 339 -15.06 2.12 0.96
N TYR A 340 -15.13 1.74 2.23
CA TYR A 340 -14.30 2.30 3.29
C TYR A 340 -14.02 1.28 4.41
N ALA A 341 -12.94 1.50 5.15
CA ALA A 341 -12.72 0.98 6.50
C ALA A 341 -13.14 2.04 7.54
N ARG A 342 -13.56 1.60 8.73
CA ARG A 342 -13.83 2.53 9.83
C ARG A 342 -13.44 1.97 11.20
N GLY A 343 -13.24 2.90 12.12
CA GLY A 343 -13.24 2.68 13.56
C GLY A 343 -13.83 3.89 14.28
N THR A 344 -13.72 3.90 15.60
CA THR A 344 -14.25 4.97 16.45
C THR A 344 -13.21 5.39 17.49
N LEU A 345 -12.95 6.69 17.62
CA LEU A 345 -12.43 7.27 18.84
C LEU A 345 -13.62 7.53 19.78
N ALA A 346 -13.64 6.96 20.97
CA ALA A 346 -14.78 7.06 21.90
C ALA A 346 -14.36 7.32 23.34
N ARG A 347 -15.24 7.95 24.12
CA ARG A 347 -15.05 8.10 25.57
C ARG A 347 -15.22 6.80 26.35
N SER A 348 -15.99 5.86 25.80
CA SER A 348 -16.26 4.55 26.39
C SER A 348 -16.53 3.50 25.31
N PRO A 349 -16.30 2.20 25.59
CA PRO A 349 -16.61 1.12 24.66
C PRO A 349 -18.08 1.15 24.19
N GLY A 350 -18.32 0.76 22.95
CA GLY A 350 -19.66 0.62 22.37
C GLY A 350 -20.29 1.92 21.84
N LEU A 351 -19.66 3.08 22.05
CA LEU A 351 -20.07 4.31 21.39
C LEU A 351 -19.62 4.31 19.93
N SER A 352 -20.40 4.98 19.08
CA SER A 352 -20.07 5.24 17.68
C SER A 352 -20.52 6.66 17.31
N ALA A 353 -19.87 7.24 16.31
CA ALA A 353 -20.30 8.47 15.67
C ALA A 353 -20.90 8.18 14.29
N GLU A 354 -21.49 9.21 13.67
CA GLU A 354 -22.01 9.12 12.31
C GLU A 354 -20.91 8.69 11.34
N VAL A 355 -21.23 7.75 10.46
CA VAL A 355 -20.32 7.33 9.39
C VAL A 355 -20.55 8.25 8.20
N PRO A 356 -19.51 8.96 7.72
CA PRO A 356 -19.63 9.76 6.51
C PRO A 356 -20.10 8.93 5.30
N ALA A 357 -20.92 9.55 4.46
CA ALA A 357 -21.11 9.05 3.11
C ALA A 357 -19.78 9.11 2.33
N PRO A 358 -19.50 8.12 1.46
CA PRO A 358 -18.37 8.21 0.54
C PRO A 358 -18.45 9.48 -0.32
N ASP A 359 -17.31 10.10 -0.60
CA ASP A 359 -17.24 11.24 -1.52
C ASP A 359 -17.63 10.84 -2.96
N PRO A 360 -17.97 11.81 -3.83
CA PRO A 360 -18.24 11.54 -5.24
C PRO A 360 -17.09 10.81 -5.93
N ARG A 361 -17.45 9.91 -6.84
CA ARG A 361 -16.49 9.11 -7.60
C ARG A 361 -15.62 10.02 -8.46
N PRO A 362 -14.29 9.91 -8.36
CA PRO A 362 -13.42 10.68 -9.21
C PRO A 362 -13.20 10.00 -10.55
N ILE A 363 -12.72 10.78 -11.52
CA ILE A 363 -12.52 10.37 -12.90
C ILE A 363 -11.18 10.95 -13.34
N LEU A 364 -10.30 10.11 -13.90
CA LEU A 364 -9.05 10.58 -14.48
C LEU A 364 -9.33 11.43 -15.71
N THR A 365 -8.53 12.48 -15.86
CA THR A 365 -8.52 13.35 -17.02
C THR A 365 -7.28 13.10 -17.87
N MET A 366 -7.32 13.50 -19.14
CA MET A 366 -6.12 13.45 -19.99
C MET A 366 -4.99 14.34 -19.46
N ALA A 367 -5.33 15.38 -18.68
CA ALA A 367 -4.33 16.22 -18.01
C ALA A 367 -3.60 15.47 -16.88
N ASP A 368 -4.31 14.59 -16.15
CA ASP A 368 -3.70 13.73 -15.14
C ASP A 368 -2.70 12.76 -15.77
N MET A 369 -2.99 12.30 -16.97
CA MET A 369 -2.12 11.43 -17.75
C MET A 369 -0.94 12.17 -18.41
N GLY A 370 -0.79 13.49 -18.19
CA GLY A 370 0.27 14.30 -18.82
C GLY A 370 0.02 14.61 -20.31
N HIS A 371 -1.24 14.53 -20.78
CA HIS A 371 -1.66 14.83 -22.16
C HIS A 371 -2.52 16.11 -22.28
N GLY A 372 -2.65 16.92 -21.22
CA GLY A 372 -3.55 18.07 -21.17
C GLY A 372 -3.25 19.23 -22.16
N GLY A 373 -2.09 19.22 -22.83
CA GLY A 373 -1.70 20.22 -23.83
C GLY A 373 -2.00 19.85 -25.29
N MET A 374 -2.54 18.65 -25.55
CA MET A 374 -2.79 18.14 -26.90
C MET A 374 -3.95 18.86 -27.63
N GLU A 375 -4.69 19.77 -26.97
CA GLU A 375 -5.74 20.57 -27.60
C GLU A 375 -5.23 21.43 -28.77
N ALA A 376 -3.96 21.83 -28.76
CA ALA A 376 -3.33 22.60 -29.83
C ALA A 376 -2.96 21.77 -31.08
N MET A 377 -2.98 20.43 -30.99
CA MET A 377 -2.56 19.51 -32.06
C MET A 377 -3.72 18.87 -32.83
N ALA A 378 -4.97 19.06 -32.39
CA ALA A 378 -6.16 18.45 -32.98
C ALA A 378 -6.50 18.93 -34.41
N GLY A 379 -5.71 19.85 -34.98
CA GLY A 379 -5.87 20.38 -36.34
C GLY A 379 -4.71 20.09 -37.30
N MET A 380 -3.70 19.30 -36.91
CA MET A 380 -2.53 19.05 -37.78
C MET A 380 -2.71 17.80 -38.65
N ASP A 381 -2.48 17.95 -39.96
CA ASP A 381 -2.48 16.88 -40.95
C ASP A 381 -1.27 15.95 -40.76
N HIS A 382 -1.54 14.69 -40.38
CA HIS A 382 -0.52 13.68 -40.12
C HIS A 382 0.37 13.34 -41.33
N SER A 383 -0.01 13.74 -42.55
CA SER A 383 0.80 13.51 -43.76
C SER A 383 2.04 14.42 -43.87
N GLN A 384 2.15 15.45 -43.04
CA GLN A 384 3.28 16.40 -43.05
C GLN A 384 4.35 16.11 -41.96
N MET A 385 4.18 15.04 -41.19
CA MET A 385 5.05 14.69 -40.06
C MET A 385 6.36 13.98 -40.44
N CYS A 386 6.57 13.65 -41.72
CA CYS A 386 7.70 12.84 -42.18
C CYS A 386 9.03 13.60 -42.33
N ASN A 387 9.08 14.90 -42.05
CA ASN A 387 10.28 15.72 -42.25
C ASN A 387 10.52 16.81 -41.18
N MET A 388 9.95 16.65 -39.98
CA MET A 388 10.24 17.58 -38.88
C MET A 388 11.53 17.20 -38.15
N ASP A 389 12.39 18.20 -37.95
CA ASP A 389 13.54 18.14 -37.05
C ASP A 389 13.04 18.03 -35.60
N HIS A 390 13.19 16.83 -35.01
CA HIS A 390 12.73 16.50 -33.65
C HIS A 390 13.41 17.34 -32.55
N SER A 391 14.47 18.10 -32.87
CA SER A 391 15.15 18.97 -31.91
C SER A 391 14.36 20.24 -31.54
N ALA A 392 13.31 20.60 -32.31
CA ALA A 392 12.50 21.79 -32.08
C ALA A 392 11.33 21.61 -31.08
N MET A 393 11.11 20.38 -30.57
CA MET A 393 10.05 20.05 -29.59
C MET A 393 10.62 20.02 -28.15
N GLY A 394 11.29 21.09 -27.73
CA GLY A 394 11.82 21.21 -26.38
C GLY A 394 10.71 21.19 -25.33
N GLY A 395 10.59 20.08 -24.59
CA GLY A 395 9.62 19.93 -23.49
C GLY A 395 8.82 18.63 -23.45
N MET A 396 8.97 17.75 -24.45
CA MET A 396 8.32 16.44 -24.47
C MET A 396 9.18 15.38 -23.76
N GLN A 397 8.56 14.52 -22.96
CA GLN A 397 9.25 13.41 -22.29
C GLN A 397 9.88 12.47 -23.30
N THR A 398 11.12 12.07 -23.05
CA THR A 398 11.81 11.03 -23.81
C THR A 398 11.52 9.67 -23.19
N HIS A 399 11.31 8.65 -24.02
CA HIS A 399 11.05 7.29 -23.57
C HIS A 399 12.19 6.35 -23.97
N PRO A 400 12.53 5.37 -23.11
CA PRO A 400 13.42 4.27 -23.46
C PRO A 400 13.01 3.58 -24.77
N ALA A 401 13.99 3.22 -25.60
CA ALA A 401 13.75 2.51 -26.86
C ALA A 401 13.04 1.15 -26.66
N SER A 402 13.14 0.56 -25.47
CA SER A 402 12.44 -0.66 -25.08
C SER A 402 10.93 -0.52 -24.96
N GLU A 403 10.40 0.71 -24.92
CA GLU A 403 8.96 0.96 -24.82
C GLU A 403 8.29 1.12 -26.20
N THR A 404 9.05 1.50 -27.22
CA THR A 404 8.53 1.68 -28.57
C THR A 404 8.07 0.35 -29.17
N ASP A 405 6.85 0.31 -29.71
CA ASP A 405 6.21 -0.88 -30.28
C ASP A 405 6.20 -2.10 -29.34
N ASN A 406 6.24 -1.85 -28.03
CA ASN A 406 6.27 -2.90 -27.02
C ASN A 406 4.84 -3.39 -26.73
N PRO A 407 4.53 -4.69 -26.92
CA PRO A 407 3.18 -5.23 -26.68
C PRO A 407 2.79 -5.29 -25.19
N LEU A 408 3.67 -4.87 -24.28
CA LEU A 408 3.46 -4.76 -22.84
C LEU A 408 3.42 -3.32 -22.34
N VAL A 409 3.41 -2.34 -23.26
CA VAL A 409 3.26 -0.93 -22.96
C VAL A 409 2.09 -0.41 -23.77
N ASP A 410 0.98 -0.05 -23.13
CA ASP A 410 -0.18 0.54 -23.82
C ASP A 410 -0.23 2.08 -23.71
N MET A 411 0.65 2.69 -22.91
CA MET A 411 0.72 4.13 -22.76
C MET A 411 2.08 4.70 -22.37
N GLN A 412 2.22 6.00 -22.62
CA GLN A 412 3.40 6.82 -22.35
C GLN A 412 2.96 8.24 -22.02
N THR A 413 3.45 8.79 -20.90
CA THR A 413 3.13 10.18 -20.57
C THR A 413 4.03 11.14 -21.34
N MET A 414 3.44 12.13 -22.01
CA MET A 414 4.21 13.02 -22.89
C MET A 414 4.76 14.26 -22.19
N SER A 415 4.18 14.64 -21.06
CA SER A 415 4.54 15.86 -20.32
C SER A 415 4.33 15.67 -18.82
N PRO A 416 5.11 14.78 -18.18
CA PRO A 416 4.94 14.47 -16.78
C PRO A 416 5.31 15.67 -15.91
N LYS A 417 4.58 15.82 -14.80
CA LYS A 417 4.79 16.90 -13.83
C LYS A 417 5.18 16.35 -12.46
N PRO A 418 5.97 17.10 -11.65
CA PRO A 418 6.31 16.69 -10.30
C PRO A 418 5.10 16.46 -9.38
N ASN A 419 4.11 17.35 -9.49
CA ASN A 419 2.82 17.27 -8.79
C ASN A 419 2.96 17.03 -7.27
N LEU A 420 3.98 17.60 -6.65
CA LEU A 420 4.20 17.45 -5.20
C LEU A 420 3.12 18.17 -4.39
N SER A 421 2.60 19.29 -4.91
CA SER A 421 1.52 20.08 -4.31
C SER A 421 0.13 19.61 -4.72
N ASP A 422 0.02 18.55 -5.52
CA ASP A 422 -1.27 17.98 -5.91
C ASP A 422 -1.73 17.00 -4.82
N PRO A 423 -2.93 17.20 -4.22
CA PRO A 423 -3.47 16.25 -3.25
C PRO A 423 -3.91 14.92 -3.90
N GLY A 424 -3.96 14.85 -5.23
CA GLY A 424 -4.31 13.67 -5.98
C GLY A 424 -5.78 13.60 -6.39
N ILE A 425 -6.07 12.64 -7.26
CA ILE A 425 -7.40 12.43 -7.83
C ILE A 425 -8.47 12.20 -6.75
N GLY A 426 -9.61 12.89 -6.88
CA GLY A 426 -10.72 12.83 -5.92
C GLY A 426 -10.51 13.62 -4.63
N LEU A 427 -9.40 14.34 -4.49
CA LEU A 427 -9.09 15.17 -3.33
C LEU A 427 -8.96 16.66 -3.69
N ARG A 428 -8.84 17.00 -4.98
CA ARG A 428 -8.85 18.38 -5.47
C ARG A 428 -10.21 19.03 -5.23
N ASN A 429 -10.19 20.26 -4.72
CA ASN A 429 -11.40 21.10 -4.54
C ASN A 429 -12.52 20.45 -3.70
N ASN A 430 -12.19 19.51 -2.79
CA ASN A 430 -13.16 18.80 -1.95
C ASN A 430 -13.58 19.59 -0.68
N GLY A 431 -13.10 20.83 -0.53
CA GLY A 431 -13.38 21.70 0.62
C GLY A 431 -12.57 21.40 1.88
N ARG A 432 -11.60 20.49 1.83
CA ARG A 432 -10.76 20.09 2.96
C ARG A 432 -9.29 20.45 2.70
N ARG A 433 -8.51 20.71 3.75
CA ARG A 433 -7.05 20.77 3.62
C ARG A 433 -6.51 19.35 3.56
N VAL A 434 -6.01 18.94 2.41
CA VAL A 434 -5.45 17.61 2.19
C VAL A 434 -3.92 17.67 2.28
N LEU A 435 -3.31 16.69 2.94
CA LEU A 435 -1.86 16.55 2.95
C LEU A 435 -1.32 16.30 1.54
N THR A 436 -0.30 17.06 1.17
CA THR A 436 0.45 16.86 -0.08
C THR A 436 1.92 16.55 0.23
N TYR A 437 2.65 15.96 -0.72
CA TYR A 437 4.09 15.75 -0.55
C TYR A 437 4.84 17.09 -0.41
N ALA A 438 4.31 18.18 -0.99
CA ALA A 438 4.86 19.53 -0.82
C ALA A 438 4.83 20.04 0.62
N ASP A 439 3.86 19.59 1.42
CA ASP A 439 3.76 19.94 2.84
C ASP A 439 4.82 19.22 3.69
N LEU A 440 5.27 18.04 3.27
CA LEU A 440 6.19 17.21 4.05
C LEU A 440 7.60 17.79 3.99
N LYS A 441 8.20 18.00 5.17
CA LYS A 441 9.59 18.42 5.33
C LYS A 441 10.24 17.65 6.45
N SER A 442 11.39 17.02 6.21
CA SER A 442 12.17 16.41 7.29
C SER A 442 12.56 17.46 8.34
N THR A 443 12.65 17.02 9.60
CA THR A 443 13.12 17.87 10.72
C THR A 443 14.63 18.11 10.72
N PHE A 444 15.35 17.47 9.80
CA PHE A 444 16.78 17.57 9.57
C PHE A 444 17.05 18.02 8.13
N ALA A 445 18.23 18.61 7.89
CA ALA A 445 18.71 18.94 6.55
C ALA A 445 19.16 17.67 5.78
N ASP A 446 19.51 17.79 4.49
CA ASP A 446 20.06 16.67 3.71
C ASP A 446 21.21 16.00 4.49
N PRO A 447 21.04 14.75 4.96
CA PRO A 447 21.98 14.13 5.89
C PRO A 447 23.28 13.67 5.20
N ASP A 448 23.30 13.55 3.88
CA ASP A 448 24.52 13.22 3.13
C ASP A 448 25.19 14.51 2.60
N GLY A 449 24.38 15.44 2.10
CA GLY A 449 24.83 16.77 1.65
C GLY A 449 25.67 16.79 0.37
N ARG A 450 26.05 15.63 -0.19
CA ARG A 450 26.73 15.54 -1.49
C ARG A 450 25.72 15.61 -2.63
N GLU A 451 26.12 16.27 -3.71
CA GLU A 451 25.37 16.21 -4.96
C GLU A 451 25.45 14.81 -5.59
N PRO A 452 24.38 14.35 -6.28
CA PRO A 452 24.39 13.10 -7.02
C PRO A 452 25.53 13.04 -8.05
N SER A 453 26.25 11.92 -8.05
CA SER A 453 27.33 11.63 -9.01
C SER A 453 26.81 11.22 -10.38
N ARG A 454 25.56 10.73 -10.46
CA ARG A 454 24.86 10.35 -11.68
C ARG A 454 23.36 10.23 -11.41
N ASP A 455 22.61 10.22 -12.51
CA ASP A 455 21.16 10.09 -12.51
C ASP A 455 20.76 8.75 -13.15
N ILE A 456 19.70 8.13 -12.64
CA ILE A 456 19.01 6.99 -13.23
C ILE A 456 17.56 7.41 -13.43
N GLU A 457 17.09 7.43 -14.67
CA GLU A 457 15.67 7.61 -14.97
C GLU A 457 15.03 6.25 -15.24
N LEU A 458 13.88 6.01 -14.62
CA LEU A 458 13.09 4.80 -14.76
C LEU A 458 11.63 5.15 -15.01
N HIS A 459 11.06 4.49 -15.98
CA HIS A 459 9.68 4.63 -16.41
C HIS A 459 8.84 3.51 -15.84
N LEU A 460 7.83 3.83 -15.04
CA LEU A 460 6.82 2.88 -14.59
C LEU A 460 5.89 2.65 -15.77
N THR A 461 5.89 1.43 -16.29
CA THR A 461 5.23 1.04 -17.53
C THR A 461 4.28 -0.11 -17.26
N GLY A 462 3.26 -0.25 -18.09
CA GLY A 462 2.34 -1.37 -17.98
C GLY A 462 1.44 -1.52 -19.17
N HIS A 463 0.61 -2.55 -19.10
CA HIS A 463 -0.46 -2.82 -20.03
C HIS A 463 -1.67 -3.31 -19.25
N MET A 464 -2.76 -2.55 -19.30
CA MET A 464 -3.98 -2.84 -18.56
C MET A 464 -4.60 -4.16 -19.03
N GLU A 465 -4.98 -4.30 -20.30
CA GLU A 465 -5.68 -5.53 -20.76
C GLU A 465 -4.89 -6.83 -20.56
N ARG A 466 -3.55 -6.77 -20.64
CA ARG A 466 -2.67 -7.93 -20.41
C ARG A 466 -2.27 -8.09 -18.94
N PHE A 467 -2.60 -7.09 -18.12
CA PHE A 467 -2.23 -6.97 -16.72
C PHE A 467 -0.74 -7.24 -16.50
N ALA A 468 0.09 -6.51 -17.24
CA ALA A 468 1.55 -6.62 -17.22
C ALA A 468 2.15 -5.32 -16.72
N TRP A 469 3.18 -5.40 -15.89
CA TRP A 469 3.78 -4.24 -15.24
C TRP A 469 5.30 -4.34 -15.25
N SER A 470 5.99 -3.22 -15.41
CA SER A 470 7.45 -3.20 -15.55
C SER A 470 8.06 -1.84 -15.27
N PHE A 471 9.39 -1.81 -15.16
CA PHE A 471 10.16 -0.58 -15.39
C PHE A 471 10.69 -0.57 -16.84
N ASN A 472 10.68 0.56 -17.52
CA ASN A 472 11.20 0.81 -18.87
C ASN A 472 10.65 -0.15 -19.96
N GLY A 473 9.46 -0.72 -19.78
CA GLY A 473 8.91 -1.76 -20.66
C GLY A 473 9.64 -3.11 -20.61
N ILE A 474 10.57 -3.30 -19.66
CA ILE A 474 11.40 -4.52 -19.55
C ILE A 474 10.85 -5.41 -18.44
N LYS A 475 10.45 -6.63 -18.83
CA LYS A 475 10.03 -7.70 -17.92
C LYS A 475 11.09 -7.97 -16.87
N PHE A 476 10.67 -8.27 -15.65
CA PHE A 476 11.60 -8.57 -14.56
C PHE A 476 12.57 -9.72 -14.89
N SER A 477 12.12 -10.78 -15.59
CA SER A 477 12.98 -11.90 -16.02
C SER A 477 14.15 -11.47 -16.90
N ASP A 478 14.00 -10.36 -17.62
CA ASP A 478 14.96 -9.86 -18.60
C ASP A 478 15.71 -8.63 -18.06
N ALA A 479 15.32 -8.14 -16.88
CA ALA A 479 15.86 -6.93 -16.29
C ALA A 479 17.20 -7.21 -15.59
N HIS A 480 18.23 -6.47 -15.98
CA HIS A 480 19.49 -6.48 -15.24
C HIS A 480 19.36 -5.70 -13.92
N PRO A 481 20.11 -6.09 -12.87
CA PRO A 481 20.15 -5.34 -11.63
C PRO A 481 20.62 -3.90 -11.84
N LEU A 482 19.99 -2.97 -11.12
CA LEU A 482 20.48 -1.61 -10.97
C LEU A 482 21.71 -1.64 -10.06
N ARG A 483 22.89 -1.54 -10.66
CA ARG A 483 24.16 -1.56 -9.91
C ARG A 483 24.48 -0.19 -9.35
N LEU A 484 24.79 -0.16 -8.07
CA LEU A 484 25.24 1.00 -7.30
C LEU A 484 26.63 0.68 -6.74
N ARG A 485 27.52 1.67 -6.70
CA ARG A 485 28.80 1.57 -6.00
C ARG A 485 28.64 2.01 -4.55
N TYR A 486 29.17 1.22 -3.63
CA TYR A 486 29.14 1.55 -2.21
C TYR A 486 29.75 2.93 -1.94
N GLY A 487 29.04 3.73 -1.15
CA GLY A 487 29.39 5.11 -0.84
C GLY A 487 29.06 6.14 -1.93
N GLU A 488 28.60 5.75 -3.13
CA GLU A 488 28.14 6.71 -4.13
C GLU A 488 26.80 7.33 -3.72
N ARG A 489 26.57 8.58 -4.14
CA ARG A 489 25.25 9.21 -4.08
C ARG A 489 24.74 9.38 -5.50
N LEU A 490 23.50 9.02 -5.74
CA LEU A 490 22.86 9.10 -7.04
C LEU A 490 21.45 9.68 -6.92
N ARG A 491 20.91 10.10 -8.06
CA ARG A 491 19.50 10.47 -8.20
C ARG A 491 18.77 9.38 -8.96
N ILE A 492 17.61 9.00 -8.46
CA ILE A 492 16.65 8.19 -9.19
C ILE A 492 15.45 9.07 -9.53
N THR A 493 15.11 9.15 -10.81
CA THR A 493 13.89 9.80 -11.30
C THR A 493 12.93 8.72 -11.75
N LEU A 494 11.72 8.73 -11.21
CA LEU A 494 10.63 7.88 -11.63
C LEU A 494 9.66 8.68 -12.49
N VAL A 495 9.31 8.17 -13.66
CA VAL A 495 8.27 8.70 -14.54
C VAL A 495 7.14 7.69 -14.59
N ASN A 496 5.93 8.05 -14.22
CA ASN A 496 4.79 7.15 -14.30
C ASN A 496 4.07 7.34 -15.63
N ASP A 497 4.29 6.41 -16.55
CA ASP A 497 3.61 6.39 -17.84
C ASP A 497 2.16 5.92 -17.73
N THR A 498 1.84 5.18 -16.67
CA THR A 498 0.58 4.47 -16.52
C THR A 498 -0.54 5.33 -15.92
N MET A 499 -1.77 4.81 -16.01
CA MET A 499 -2.95 5.44 -15.39
C MET A 499 -3.12 5.10 -13.91
N MET A 500 -2.31 4.20 -13.38
CA MET A 500 -2.39 3.75 -11.98
C MET A 500 -1.37 4.49 -11.14
N ALA A 501 -1.73 4.79 -9.89
CA ALA A 501 -0.76 5.27 -8.92
C ALA A 501 0.11 4.09 -8.44
N HIS A 502 1.42 4.27 -8.35
CA HIS A 502 2.34 3.21 -7.91
C HIS A 502 3.13 3.65 -6.68
N PRO A 503 2.98 2.99 -5.52
CA PRO A 503 3.85 3.21 -4.39
C PRO A 503 5.14 2.42 -4.61
N ILE A 504 6.23 3.11 -4.92
CA ILE A 504 7.52 2.45 -5.19
C ILE A 504 8.34 2.40 -3.90
N HIS A 505 8.74 1.20 -3.52
CA HIS A 505 9.54 0.93 -2.32
C HIS A 505 10.95 0.45 -2.70
N LEU A 506 11.96 1.03 -2.04
CA LEU A 506 13.36 0.61 -2.12
C LEU A 506 13.79 0.01 -0.77
N HIS A 507 14.22 -1.24 -0.78
CA HIS A 507 14.70 -1.92 0.42
C HIS A 507 16.11 -1.44 0.81
N GLY A 508 16.40 -1.50 2.12
CA GLY A 508 17.74 -1.35 2.69
C GLY A 508 18.38 0.04 2.59
N LEU A 509 17.76 0.96 1.87
CA LEU A 509 18.28 2.30 1.56
C LEU A 509 17.16 3.33 1.73
N TRP A 510 17.54 4.58 2.00
CA TRP A 510 16.57 5.68 2.11
C TRP A 510 16.35 6.39 0.76
N SER A 511 15.12 6.83 0.55
CA SER A 511 14.74 7.70 -0.56
C SER A 511 14.61 9.14 -0.05
N ASP A 512 15.59 9.98 -0.36
CA ASP A 512 15.61 11.40 -0.02
C ASP A 512 14.88 12.19 -1.13
N LEU A 513 13.56 12.36 -1.00
CA LEU A 513 12.72 13.03 -2.00
C LEU A 513 13.20 14.47 -2.27
N GLU A 514 13.23 14.85 -3.55
CA GLU A 514 13.56 16.20 -3.99
C GLU A 514 12.32 16.98 -4.42
N ASP A 515 12.36 18.30 -4.23
CA ASP A 515 11.40 19.23 -4.84
C ASP A 515 11.70 19.48 -6.33
N GLU A 516 10.86 20.29 -6.98
CA GLU A 516 11.00 20.62 -8.42
C GLU A 516 12.32 21.34 -8.77
N HIS A 517 13.03 21.84 -7.77
CA HIS A 517 14.32 22.51 -7.91
C HIS A 517 15.50 21.62 -7.49
N GLY A 518 15.26 20.33 -7.25
CA GLY A 518 16.27 19.37 -6.85
C GLY A 518 16.74 19.52 -5.40
N ARG A 519 15.98 20.24 -4.55
CA ARG A 519 16.33 20.43 -3.13
C ARG A 519 15.73 19.31 -2.30
N PHE A 520 16.48 18.82 -1.31
CA PHE A 520 15.99 17.84 -0.36
C PHE A 520 14.72 18.33 0.36
N GLN A 521 13.70 17.47 0.38
CA GLN A 521 12.40 17.77 0.95
C GLN A 521 12.10 16.88 2.16
N VAL A 522 11.98 15.57 1.94
CA VAL A 522 11.64 14.60 2.99
C VAL A 522 12.31 13.26 2.71
N ARG A 523 12.80 12.60 3.75
CA ARG A 523 13.28 11.22 3.70
C ARG A 523 12.11 10.26 3.90
N LYS A 524 11.98 9.28 3.00
CA LYS A 524 10.95 8.23 3.01
C LYS A 524 11.54 6.88 2.59
N HIS A 525 10.79 5.80 2.78
CA HIS A 525 11.15 4.48 2.26
C HIS A 525 10.23 4.05 1.10
N THR A 526 9.02 4.60 1.02
CA THR A 526 8.04 4.34 -0.04
C THR A 526 7.63 5.68 -0.66
N LEU A 527 7.69 5.80 -1.98
CA LEU A 527 7.23 7.00 -2.68
C LEU A 527 6.07 6.65 -3.61
N ASP A 528 4.90 7.22 -3.35
CA ASP A 528 3.79 7.19 -4.31
C ASP A 528 4.20 7.93 -5.59
N ILE A 529 3.80 7.42 -6.75
CA ILE A 529 4.01 8.07 -8.05
C ILE A 529 2.64 8.11 -8.74
N PRO A 530 1.91 9.24 -8.67
CA PRO A 530 0.63 9.40 -9.33
C PRO A 530 0.70 9.21 -10.85
N PRO A 531 -0.44 8.94 -11.51
CA PRO A 531 -0.52 8.84 -12.96
C PRO A 531 0.09 10.05 -13.67
N GLY A 532 0.79 9.82 -14.78
CA GLY A 532 1.36 10.88 -15.62
C GLY A 532 2.30 11.85 -14.89
N SER A 533 2.86 11.44 -13.74
CA SER A 533 3.73 12.30 -12.92
C SER A 533 5.19 11.85 -13.01
N ARG A 534 6.10 12.70 -12.54
CA ARG A 534 7.51 12.36 -12.35
C ARG A 534 7.96 12.71 -10.95
N ARG A 535 8.76 11.89 -10.26
CA ARG A 535 9.34 12.26 -8.96
C ARG A 535 10.80 11.86 -8.90
N SER A 536 11.63 12.73 -8.35
CA SER A 536 13.07 12.54 -8.22
C SER A 536 13.44 12.41 -6.75
N TYR A 537 14.37 11.51 -6.43
CA TYR A 537 14.89 11.37 -5.08
C TYR A 537 16.36 10.95 -5.12
N ARG A 538 17.09 11.28 -4.07
CA ARG A 538 18.50 10.93 -3.89
C ARG A 538 18.61 9.64 -3.08
N VAL A 539 19.60 8.82 -3.41
CA VAL A 539 19.94 7.59 -2.68
C VAL A 539 21.42 7.64 -2.34
N SER A 540 21.76 7.44 -1.07
CA SER A 540 23.13 7.13 -0.64
C SER A 540 23.28 5.61 -0.63
N ALA A 541 24.18 5.07 -1.43
CA ALA A 541 24.42 3.63 -1.49
C ALA A 541 25.29 3.16 -0.31
N ASP A 542 24.73 3.17 0.90
CA ASP A 542 25.45 2.92 2.16
C ASP A 542 25.16 1.56 2.80
N ALA A 543 24.40 0.70 2.12
CA ALA A 543 24.08 -0.66 2.54
C ALA A 543 24.49 -1.69 1.45
N LEU A 544 25.56 -2.45 1.68
CA LEU A 544 26.02 -3.51 0.78
C LEU A 544 24.98 -4.62 0.64
N GLY A 545 24.85 -5.17 -0.57
CA GLY A 545 24.04 -6.36 -0.83
C GLY A 545 23.05 -6.22 -1.99
N ARG A 546 22.07 -7.11 -1.99
CA ARG A 546 21.01 -7.21 -3.01
C ARG A 546 19.69 -6.80 -2.36
N TRP A 547 19.06 -5.78 -2.93
CA TRP A 547 17.89 -5.12 -2.41
C TRP A 547 16.75 -5.19 -3.42
N ALA A 548 15.54 -5.42 -2.93
CA ALA A 548 14.35 -5.33 -3.76
C ALA A 548 14.00 -3.86 -4.03
N TYR A 549 13.55 -3.57 -5.25
CA TYR A 549 13.05 -2.27 -5.64
C TYR A 549 11.81 -2.43 -6.52
N HIS A 550 10.63 -2.13 -5.99
CA HIS A 550 9.39 -2.56 -6.62
C HIS A 550 8.18 -1.69 -6.29
N CYS A 551 7.11 -1.86 -7.07
CA CYS A 551 5.80 -1.36 -6.71
C CYS A 551 5.23 -2.17 -5.55
N HIS A 552 4.64 -1.51 -4.58
CA HIS A 552 4.03 -2.14 -3.40
C HIS A 552 2.54 -2.45 -3.59
N LEU A 553 2.00 -2.23 -4.80
CA LEU A 553 0.79 -2.94 -5.20
C LEU A 553 1.16 -4.39 -5.50
N LEU A 554 0.72 -5.31 -4.64
CA LEU A 554 1.15 -6.72 -4.61
C LEU A 554 1.05 -7.38 -5.99
N TYR A 555 -0.05 -7.16 -6.70
CA TYR A 555 -0.24 -7.74 -8.03
C TYR A 555 0.62 -7.07 -9.10
N HIS A 556 0.99 -5.81 -8.97
CA HIS A 556 1.91 -5.14 -9.89
C HIS A 556 3.34 -5.67 -9.69
N MET A 557 3.72 -5.87 -8.43
CA MET A 557 4.98 -6.52 -8.06
C MET A 557 5.09 -7.91 -8.69
N GLU A 558 4.11 -8.78 -8.41
CA GLU A 558 4.07 -10.18 -8.87
C GLU A 558 4.05 -10.27 -10.40
N MET A 559 3.44 -9.30 -11.06
CA MET A 559 3.35 -9.24 -12.53
C MET A 559 4.52 -8.51 -13.20
N GLY A 560 5.52 -8.06 -12.44
CA GLY A 560 6.84 -7.70 -12.97
C GLY A 560 7.33 -6.27 -12.74
N MET A 561 6.58 -5.41 -12.03
CA MET A 561 7.09 -4.08 -11.63
C MET A 561 8.07 -4.20 -10.46
N PHE A 562 9.19 -4.85 -10.76
CA PHE A 562 10.23 -5.22 -9.83
C PHE A 562 11.61 -5.05 -10.47
N ARG A 563 12.59 -4.68 -9.65
CA ARG A 563 14.01 -4.60 -9.95
C ARG A 563 14.84 -5.12 -8.77
N GLU A 564 15.97 -5.73 -9.09
CA GLU A 564 17.05 -5.92 -8.14
C GLU A 564 17.92 -4.65 -8.15
N VAL A 565 18.14 -4.05 -6.98
CA VAL A 565 19.22 -3.10 -6.75
C VAL A 565 20.38 -3.85 -6.12
N ARG A 566 21.60 -3.64 -6.64
CA ARG A 566 22.81 -4.27 -6.12
C ARG A 566 23.84 -3.22 -5.75
N VAL A 567 24.22 -3.19 -4.48
CA VAL A 567 25.26 -2.30 -3.96
C VAL A 567 26.54 -3.13 -3.79
N ASP A 568 27.52 -2.87 -4.66
CA ASP A 568 28.82 -3.54 -4.72
C ASP A 568 29.95 -2.54 -4.36
N GLU A 569 31.11 -3.03 -3.89
CA GLU A 569 32.30 -2.21 -3.56
C GLU A 569 32.96 -1.51 -4.76
#